data_AF-A0AA90Y222-F1
#
_entry.id   AF-A0AA90Y222-F1
#
_cell.length_a   1.000
_cell.length_b   1.000
_cell.length_c   1.000
_cell.angle_alpha   90.00
_cell.angle_beta   90.00
_cell.angle_gamma   90.00
#
_symmetry.space_group_name_H-M   'P 1'
#
loop_
_entity.id
_entity.type
_entity.pdbx_description
1 polymer ?
#
loop_
_entity_poly.entity_id
_entity_poly.type
_entity_poly.pdbx_seq_one_letter_code
_entity_poly.pdbx_strand_id
1 'polypeptide(L)'
;MNKNLYRIVFNKARGLLMVVADIAASGRATSSPSSGVGHAQRRCISALSSLNFSLLLALGCVSLSAQADIVADAGAPAGQQPTIISSANGTPQVNIQTPSSGGVSRNVYSQFDVDNRGVILNNGHGVNQTQLGGFVDANPWLARGEANIILNEVNSRDPSKLN
;
A
#
# COMPACT_ATOMS: atom_id res chain seq x y z
N MET A 1 -27.04 -55.57 -13.47
CA MET A 1 -26.30 -55.06 -14.65
C MET A 1 -26.01 -53.56 -14.61
N ASN A 2 -25.90 -52.90 -13.43
CA ASN A 2 -25.73 -51.42 -13.35
C ASN A 2 -24.48 -50.98 -12.58
N LYS A 3 -23.38 -51.76 -12.60
CA LYS A 3 -22.17 -51.47 -11.80
C LYS A 3 -21.34 -50.27 -12.29
N ASN A 4 -21.63 -49.75 -13.48
CA ASN A 4 -20.88 -48.66 -14.13
C ASN A 4 -21.72 -47.39 -14.37
N LEU A 5 -22.91 -47.30 -13.77
CA LEU A 5 -23.74 -46.10 -13.86
C LEU A 5 -23.49 -45.21 -12.66
N TYR A 6 -23.25 -43.92 -12.92
CA TYR A 6 -22.96 -42.91 -11.92
C TYR A 6 -23.88 -41.72 -12.10
N ARG A 7 -24.30 -41.11 -10.99
CA ARG A 7 -25.08 -39.87 -10.96
C ARG A 7 -24.33 -38.79 -10.21
N ILE A 8 -24.63 -37.54 -10.53
CA ILE A 8 -24.08 -36.39 -9.84
C ILE A 8 -25.04 -35.99 -8.72
N VAL A 9 -24.53 -35.89 -7.49
CA VAL A 9 -25.31 -35.50 -6.31
C VAL A 9 -24.61 -34.34 -5.61
N PHE A 10 -25.38 -33.33 -5.20
CA PHE A 10 -24.86 -32.23 -4.40
C PHE A 10 -24.57 -32.69 -2.97
N ASN A 11 -23.31 -32.59 -2.53
CA ASN A 11 -22.92 -32.92 -1.17
C ASN A 11 -22.93 -31.66 -0.29
N LYS A 12 -23.91 -31.57 0.62
CA LYS A 12 -24.07 -30.42 1.51
C LYS A 12 -22.91 -30.22 2.49
N ALA A 13 -22.22 -31.28 2.91
CA ALA A 13 -21.07 -31.17 3.82
C ALA A 13 -19.82 -30.61 3.11
N ARG A 14 -19.71 -30.79 1.79
CA ARG A 14 -18.56 -30.33 0.99
C ARG A 14 -18.86 -29.12 0.10
N GLY A 15 -20.14 -28.77 -0.08
CA GLY A 15 -20.58 -27.61 -0.87
C GLY A 15 -20.38 -27.75 -2.38
N LEU A 16 -20.27 -28.98 -2.90
CA LEU A 16 -19.93 -29.24 -4.30
C LEU A 16 -20.57 -30.52 -4.85
N LEU A 17 -20.68 -30.59 -6.17
CA LEU A 17 -21.25 -31.73 -6.91
C LEU A 17 -20.27 -32.91 -6.91
N MET A 18 -20.73 -34.08 -6.47
CA MET A 18 -19.92 -35.30 -6.38
C MET A 18 -20.52 -36.41 -7.25
N VAL A 19 -19.66 -37.19 -7.90
CA VAL A 19 -20.07 -38.38 -8.67
C VAL A 19 -20.24 -39.56 -7.72
N VAL A 20 -21.41 -40.19 -7.72
CA VAL A 20 -21.75 -41.34 -6.86
C VAL A 20 -22.31 -42.46 -7.72
N ALA A 21 -21.91 -43.71 -7.44
CA ALA A 21 -22.45 -44.87 -8.12
C ALA A 21 -23.96 -45.01 -7.86
N ASP A 22 -24.74 -45.38 -8.87
CA ASP A 22 -26.21 -45.40 -8.81
C ASP A 22 -26.78 -46.50 -7.87
N ILE A 23 -25.91 -47.42 -7.45
CA ILE A 23 -26.19 -48.44 -6.42
C ILE A 23 -26.03 -47.95 -4.98
N ALA A 24 -25.55 -46.72 -4.77
CA ALA A 24 -25.45 -46.14 -3.43
C ALA A 24 -26.86 -45.73 -2.95
N ALA A 25 -27.43 -46.51 -2.03
CA ALA A 25 -28.67 -46.17 -1.36
C ALA A 25 -28.51 -44.85 -0.60
N SER A 26 -29.48 -43.94 -0.74
CA SER A 26 -29.54 -42.71 0.05
C SER A 26 -29.83 -43.06 1.50
N GLY A 27 -28.78 -43.37 2.26
CA GLY A 27 -28.85 -43.55 3.70
C GLY A 27 -29.27 -42.23 4.33
N ARG A 28 -30.50 -42.18 4.86
CA ARG A 28 -30.95 -41.09 5.73
C ARG A 28 -30.21 -41.25 7.05
N ALA A 29 -29.02 -40.66 7.14
CA ALA A 29 -28.23 -40.71 8.36
C ALA A 29 -28.97 -39.93 9.46
N THR A 30 -29.55 -40.66 10.39
CA THR A 30 -29.96 -40.13 11.70
C THR A 30 -28.70 -39.69 12.42
N SER A 31 -28.70 -38.44 12.85
CA SER A 31 -27.60 -37.78 13.54
C SER A 31 -27.20 -38.54 14.81
N SER A 32 -25.94 -38.97 14.89
CA SER A 32 -25.27 -39.30 16.14
C SER A 32 -24.07 -38.34 16.32
N PRO A 33 -23.84 -37.79 17.52
CA PRO A 33 -22.78 -36.81 17.74
C PRO A 33 -21.45 -37.56 17.89
N SER A 34 -20.56 -37.45 16.89
CA SER A 34 -19.16 -37.85 17.08
C SER A 34 -18.34 -36.60 17.41
N SER A 35 -17.80 -36.61 18.62
CA SER A 35 -16.82 -35.65 19.13
C SER A 35 -15.50 -35.85 18.39
N GLY A 36 -15.29 -35.11 17.31
CA GLY A 36 -14.02 -35.04 16.60
C GLY A 36 -13.51 -33.60 16.59
N VAL A 37 -12.44 -33.33 17.34
CA VAL A 37 -11.73 -32.05 17.32
C VAL A 37 -10.95 -31.94 16.01
N GLY A 38 -11.66 -31.66 14.93
CA GLY A 38 -11.07 -31.21 13.67
C GLY A 38 -10.95 -29.69 13.71
N HIS A 39 -9.73 -29.17 13.69
CA HIS A 39 -9.49 -27.74 13.43
C HIS A 39 -9.87 -27.44 11.97
N ALA A 40 -11.17 -27.32 11.72
CA ALA A 40 -11.67 -26.72 10.49
C ALA A 40 -11.23 -25.26 10.51
N GLN A 41 -10.22 -24.93 9.69
CA GLN A 41 -9.91 -23.55 9.37
C GLN A 41 -11.19 -22.88 8.87
N ARG A 42 -11.87 -22.16 9.77
CA ARG A 42 -12.93 -21.23 9.42
C ARG A 42 -12.27 -20.14 8.60
N ARG A 43 -12.22 -20.31 7.27
CA ARG A 43 -12.12 -19.16 6.39
C ARG A 43 -13.36 -18.33 6.65
N CYS A 44 -13.24 -17.34 7.52
CA CYS A 44 -14.26 -16.32 7.70
C CYS A 44 -14.24 -15.48 6.42
N ILE A 45 -14.95 -15.95 5.40
CA ILE A 45 -15.22 -15.14 4.21
C ILE A 45 -16.45 -14.31 4.59
N SER A 46 -16.20 -13.18 5.25
CA SER A 46 -17.25 -12.20 5.51
C SER A 46 -17.60 -11.52 4.18
N ALA A 47 -18.69 -11.95 3.56
CA ALA A 47 -19.25 -11.27 2.39
C ALA A 47 -20.04 -10.05 2.88
N LEU A 48 -19.49 -8.85 2.68
CA LEU A 48 -20.25 -7.61 2.87
C LEU A 48 -21.29 -7.51 1.75
N SER A 49 -22.56 -7.27 2.11
CA SER A 49 -23.58 -6.96 1.10
C SER A 49 -23.24 -5.65 0.41
N SER A 50 -23.61 -5.52 -0.87
CA SER A 50 -23.44 -4.27 -1.63
C SER A 50 -24.08 -3.06 -0.94
N LEU A 51 -25.17 -3.28 -0.20
CA LEU A 51 -25.84 -2.25 0.60
C LEU A 51 -24.97 -1.77 1.77
N ASN A 52 -24.35 -2.69 2.51
CA ASN A 52 -23.49 -2.35 3.64
C ASN A 52 -22.20 -1.66 3.17
N PHE A 53 -21.64 -2.11 2.04
CA PHE A 53 -20.50 -1.44 1.43
C PHE A 53 -20.83 -0.03 0.97
N SER A 54 -22.00 0.17 0.33
CA SER A 54 -22.49 1.50 -0.06
C SER A 54 -22.71 2.42 1.14
N LEU A 55 -23.28 1.89 2.22
CA LEU A 55 -23.45 2.64 3.47
C LEU A 55 -22.09 3.05 4.08
N LEU A 56 -21.10 2.16 4.06
CA LEU A 56 -19.75 2.48 4.52
C LEU A 56 -19.05 3.54 3.65
N LEU A 57 -19.26 3.55 2.32
CA LEU A 57 -18.80 4.64 1.46
C LEU A 57 -19.51 5.96 1.78
N ALA A 58 -20.84 5.93 1.95
CA ALA A 58 -21.65 7.12 2.25
C ALA A 58 -21.31 7.75 3.61
N LEU A 59 -20.96 6.93 4.60
CA LEU A 59 -20.50 7.40 5.92
C LEU A 59 -19.01 7.80 5.95
N GLY A 60 -18.30 7.71 4.81
CA GLY A 60 -16.87 8.03 4.74
C GLY A 60 -15.98 7.00 5.44
N CYS A 61 -16.50 5.83 5.79
CA CYS A 61 -15.74 4.74 6.41
C CYS A 61 -14.82 4.00 5.42
N VAL A 62 -14.90 4.31 4.12
CA VAL A 62 -14.04 3.78 3.06
C VAL A 62 -13.47 4.94 2.25
N SER A 63 -12.16 5.17 2.36
CA SER A 63 -11.43 6.14 1.53
C SER A 63 -10.75 5.43 0.35
N LEU A 64 -10.97 5.94 -0.86
CA LEU A 64 -10.34 5.47 -2.10
C LEU A 64 -9.08 6.28 -2.48
N SER A 65 -8.53 7.07 -1.56
CA SER A 65 -7.38 7.91 -1.84
C SER A 65 -6.10 7.07 -1.94
N ALA A 66 -5.59 6.88 -3.16
CA ALA A 66 -4.17 6.63 -3.35
C ALA A 66 -3.45 7.96 -3.08
N GLN A 67 -3.07 8.20 -1.83
CA GLN A 67 -2.30 9.40 -1.51
C GLN A 67 -0.89 9.22 -2.06
N ALA A 68 -0.44 10.16 -2.89
CA ALA A 68 0.97 10.30 -3.18
C ALA A 68 1.65 10.72 -1.87
N ASP A 69 2.63 9.95 -1.44
CA ASP A 69 3.36 10.20 -0.21
C ASP A 69 4.86 10.31 -0.48
N ILE A 70 5.53 11.18 0.28
CA ILE A 70 6.98 11.33 0.26
C ILE A 70 7.43 11.13 1.69
N VAL A 71 8.14 10.03 1.93
CA VAL A 71 8.51 9.58 3.27
C VAL A 71 10.00 9.27 3.30
N ALA A 72 10.74 9.96 4.17
CA ALA A 72 12.14 9.67 4.41
C ALA A 72 12.30 8.26 5.00
N ASP A 73 13.34 7.53 4.58
CA ASP A 73 13.65 6.23 5.16
C ASP A 73 14.27 6.40 6.55
N ALA A 74 13.50 6.08 7.60
CA ALA A 74 13.97 6.15 8.98
C ALA A 74 15.15 5.20 9.27
N GLY A 75 15.37 4.18 8.45
CA GLY A 75 16.50 3.24 8.54
C GLY A 75 17.78 3.74 7.86
N ALA A 76 17.72 4.81 7.06
CA ALA A 76 18.89 5.36 6.39
C ALA A 76 19.82 6.09 7.38
N PRO A 77 21.11 6.28 7.05
CA PRO A 77 21.99 7.16 7.83
C PRO A 77 21.40 8.56 7.99
N ALA A 78 21.55 9.19 9.16
CA ALA A 78 20.91 10.48 9.46
C ALA A 78 21.19 11.57 8.40
N GLY A 79 22.42 11.65 7.89
CA GLY A 79 22.80 12.57 6.81
C GLY A 79 22.27 12.20 5.41
N GLN A 80 21.38 11.21 5.31
CA GLN A 80 20.70 10.79 4.09
C GLN A 80 19.17 10.80 4.25
N GLN A 81 18.66 11.17 5.42
CA GLN A 81 17.22 11.28 5.69
C GLN A 81 16.75 12.71 5.40
N PRO A 82 16.14 13.01 4.24
CA PRO A 82 15.73 14.36 3.92
C PRO A 82 14.64 14.87 4.88
N THR A 83 14.58 16.19 5.08
CA THR A 83 13.49 16.80 5.85
C THR A 83 12.36 17.17 4.90
N ILE A 84 11.17 16.60 5.14
CA ILE A 84 9.99 16.84 4.30
C ILE A 84 9.02 17.73 5.09
N ILE A 85 8.63 18.85 4.48
CA ILE A 85 7.69 19.83 5.03
C ILE A 85 6.69 20.24 3.95
N SER A 86 5.64 20.98 4.32
CA SER A 86 4.78 21.66 3.35
C SER A 86 5.25 23.11 3.16
N SER A 87 5.35 23.56 1.92
CA SER A 87 5.54 24.98 1.60
C SER A 87 4.30 25.81 2.00
N ALA A 88 4.41 27.13 1.91
CA ALA A 88 3.33 28.06 2.29
C ALA A 88 2.00 27.81 1.57
N ASN A 89 2.04 27.29 0.34
CA ASN A 89 0.84 26.94 -0.44
C ASN A 89 0.48 25.43 -0.38
N GLY A 90 1.14 24.66 0.48
CA GLY A 90 0.84 23.24 0.71
C GLY A 90 1.49 22.26 -0.27
N THR A 91 2.36 22.71 -1.18
CA THR A 91 3.17 21.82 -2.02
C THR A 91 4.20 21.10 -1.14
N PRO A 92 4.39 19.78 -1.32
CA PRO A 92 5.47 19.07 -0.63
C PRO A 92 6.84 19.67 -0.96
N GLN A 93 7.62 19.93 0.09
CA GLN A 93 8.98 20.44 -0.01
C GLN A 93 9.93 19.48 0.70
N VAL A 94 10.96 19.08 -0.02
CA VAL A 94 12.07 18.26 0.47
C VAL A 94 13.29 19.16 0.62
N ASN A 95 13.70 19.40 1.87
CA ASN A 95 15.02 19.94 2.15
C ASN A 95 16.03 18.79 2.02
N ILE A 96 16.76 18.80 0.90
CA ILE A 96 17.78 17.79 0.60
C ILE A 96 18.92 17.85 1.62
N GLN A 97 19.63 16.74 1.78
CA GLN A 97 20.75 16.62 2.70
C GLN A 97 22.02 17.30 2.21
N THR A 98 22.96 17.54 3.12
CA THR A 98 24.25 18.17 2.80
C THR A 98 24.98 17.40 1.68
N PRO A 99 25.48 18.06 0.63
CA PRO A 99 26.22 17.39 -0.42
C PRO A 99 27.54 16.80 0.08
N SER A 100 27.93 15.68 -0.51
CA SER A 100 29.28 15.13 -0.38
C SER A 100 30.35 16.05 -1.01
N SER A 101 31.63 15.73 -0.83
CA SER A 101 32.73 16.47 -1.46
C SER A 101 32.68 16.48 -2.99
N GLY A 102 32.01 15.50 -3.61
CA GLY A 102 31.74 15.47 -5.05
C GLY A 102 30.51 16.29 -5.48
N GLY A 103 29.83 16.97 -4.54
CA GLY A 103 28.62 17.75 -4.81
C GLY A 103 27.34 16.93 -4.94
N VAL A 104 27.36 15.64 -4.57
CA VAL A 104 26.15 14.78 -4.58
C VAL A 104 25.46 14.84 -3.23
N SER A 105 24.20 15.30 -3.19
CA SER A 105 23.28 15.14 -2.07
C SER A 105 22.52 13.83 -2.24
N ARG A 106 22.67 12.90 -1.28
CA ARG A 106 21.95 11.62 -1.27
C ARG A 106 20.79 11.68 -0.29
N ASN A 107 19.59 11.39 -0.78
CA ASN A 107 18.34 11.47 -0.03
C ASN A 107 17.62 10.12 -0.18
N VAL A 108 17.39 9.43 0.93
CA VAL A 108 16.85 8.07 0.94
C VAL A 108 15.43 8.09 1.48
N TYR A 109 14.52 7.42 0.78
CA TYR A 109 13.09 7.42 1.02
C TYR A 109 12.57 5.99 1.14
N SER A 110 11.55 5.80 1.96
CA SER A 110 10.73 4.57 1.94
C SER A 110 9.61 4.68 0.89
N GLN A 111 9.15 5.91 0.59
CA GLN A 111 8.20 6.21 -0.48
C GLN A 111 8.54 7.57 -1.11
N PHE A 112 8.45 7.65 -2.44
CA PHE A 112 8.60 8.91 -3.16
C PHE A 112 7.59 8.95 -4.31
N ASP A 113 6.38 9.41 -4.02
CA ASP A 113 5.34 9.67 -5.01
C ASP A 113 5.12 11.17 -5.19
N VAL A 114 4.83 11.57 -6.43
CA VAL A 114 4.55 12.95 -6.79
C VAL A 114 3.17 13.00 -7.44
N ASP A 115 2.27 13.77 -6.83
CA ASP A 115 0.97 14.09 -7.42
C ASP A 115 1.07 15.28 -8.39
N ASN A 116 -0.05 15.64 -9.01
CA ASN A 116 -0.13 16.72 -9.99
C ASN A 116 0.27 18.11 -9.44
N ARG A 117 0.37 18.30 -8.12
CA ARG A 117 0.86 19.55 -7.51
C ARG A 117 2.39 19.65 -7.57
N GLY A 118 3.06 18.54 -7.82
CA GLY A 118 4.51 18.45 -7.88
C GLY A 118 5.16 18.40 -6.50
N VAL A 119 6.50 18.48 -6.50
CA VAL A 119 7.34 18.51 -5.29
C VAL A 119 8.46 19.53 -5.50
N ILE A 120 8.86 20.19 -4.42
CA ILE A 120 10.00 21.12 -4.41
C ILE A 120 11.20 20.40 -3.78
N LEU A 121 12.28 20.24 -4.54
CA LEU A 121 13.58 19.84 -3.98
C LEU A 121 14.35 21.12 -3.66
N ASN A 122 14.39 21.49 -2.38
CA ASN A 122 15.00 22.73 -1.94
C ASN A 122 16.53 22.63 -1.92
N ASN A 123 17.15 23.11 -3.01
CA ASN A 123 18.60 23.23 -3.16
C ASN A 123 19.12 24.65 -2.85
N GLY A 124 18.31 25.54 -2.26
CA GLY A 124 18.66 26.95 -2.12
C GLY A 124 19.40 27.28 -0.83
N HIS A 125 20.47 28.08 -0.93
CA HIS A 125 21.19 28.64 0.24
C HIS A 125 20.50 29.89 0.85
N GLY A 126 19.49 30.45 0.18
CA GLY A 126 18.75 31.64 0.60
C GLY A 126 17.24 31.49 0.41
N VAL A 127 16.50 32.53 0.78
CA VAL A 127 15.06 32.60 0.47
C VAL A 127 14.89 32.76 -1.04
N ASN A 128 14.16 31.85 -1.68
CA ASN A 128 13.99 31.81 -3.12
C ASN A 128 12.51 31.73 -3.50
N GLN A 129 12.12 32.45 -4.55
CA GLN A 129 10.79 32.29 -5.15
C GLN A 129 10.78 31.05 -6.05
N THR A 130 9.96 30.06 -5.69
CA THR A 130 9.78 28.82 -6.46
C THR A 130 8.53 28.89 -7.33
N GLN A 131 8.52 28.08 -8.38
CA GLN A 131 7.38 28.00 -9.32
C GLN A 131 6.17 27.30 -8.70
N LEU A 132 6.41 26.27 -7.86
CA LEU A 132 5.37 25.42 -7.31
C LEU A 132 4.96 25.80 -5.88
N GLY A 133 5.78 26.56 -5.15
CA GLY A 133 5.64 26.76 -3.69
C GLY A 133 5.51 28.20 -3.22
N GLY A 134 5.66 29.19 -4.13
CA GLY A 134 5.91 30.57 -3.74
C GLY A 134 7.28 30.74 -3.11
N PHE A 135 7.42 31.66 -2.15
CA PHE A 135 8.68 31.84 -1.42
C PHE A 135 8.97 30.66 -0.51
N VAL A 136 10.17 30.12 -0.65
CA VAL A 136 10.72 29.01 0.15
C VAL A 136 11.99 29.49 0.83
N ASP A 137 12.11 29.25 2.13
CA ASP A 137 13.28 29.60 2.92
C ASP A 137 14.53 28.78 2.52
N ALA A 138 15.70 29.25 2.97
CA ALA A 138 16.96 28.54 2.78
C ALA A 138 16.90 27.12 3.34
N ASN A 139 17.52 26.17 2.64
CA ASN A 139 17.67 24.82 3.15
C ASN A 139 18.76 24.81 4.25
N PRO A 140 18.43 24.46 5.51
CA PRO A 140 19.39 24.47 6.62
C PRO A 140 20.54 23.46 6.44
N TRP A 141 20.39 22.45 5.59
CA TRP A 141 21.41 21.43 5.33
C TRP A 141 22.50 21.87 4.34
N LEU A 142 22.34 23.04 3.71
CA LEU A 142 23.23 23.51 2.63
C LEU A 142 24.20 24.60 3.05
N ALA A 143 24.48 24.75 4.35
CA ALA A 143 25.43 25.75 4.87
C ALA A 143 26.85 25.67 4.26
N ARG A 144 27.20 24.57 3.61
CA ARG A 144 28.50 24.34 2.94
C ARG A 144 28.46 24.53 1.42
N GLY A 145 27.32 24.93 0.88
CA GLY A 145 27.07 25.05 -0.54
C GLY A 145 25.94 24.13 -1.02
N GLU A 146 25.46 24.45 -2.21
CA GLU A 146 24.36 23.75 -2.89
C GLU A 146 24.83 22.43 -3.51
N ALA A 147 23.91 21.51 -3.77
CA ALA A 147 24.19 20.25 -4.46
C ALA A 147 24.36 20.50 -5.96
N ASN A 148 25.37 19.86 -6.56
CA ASN A 148 25.50 19.74 -8.01
C ASN A 148 24.59 18.62 -8.56
N ILE A 149 24.43 17.55 -7.77
CA ILE A 149 23.62 16.38 -8.11
C ILE A 149 22.74 16.05 -6.91
N ILE A 150 21.45 15.86 -7.16
CA ILE A 150 20.50 15.40 -6.15
C ILE A 150 20.13 13.95 -6.50
N LEU A 151 20.58 13.01 -5.67
CA LEU A 151 20.19 11.61 -5.75
C LEU A 151 19.01 11.38 -4.81
N ASN A 152 17.88 10.98 -5.38
CA ASN A 152 16.74 10.45 -4.64
C ASN A 152 16.71 8.93 -4.80
N GLU A 153 16.85 8.22 -3.69
CA GLU A 153 16.97 6.77 -3.62
C GLU A 153 15.77 6.22 -2.85
N VAL A 154 14.94 5.39 -3.49
CA VAL A 154 13.83 4.71 -2.82
C VAL A 154 14.33 3.36 -2.34
N ASN A 155 14.41 3.19 -1.02
CA ASN A 155 14.80 1.95 -0.35
C ASN A 155 13.56 1.15 0.07
N SER A 156 12.70 0.84 -0.89
CA SER A 156 11.54 -0.02 -0.70
C SER A 156 11.29 -0.85 -1.96
N ARG A 157 10.32 -1.76 -1.89
CA ARG A 157 9.90 -2.56 -3.05
C ARG A 157 8.80 -1.88 -3.85
N ASP A 158 8.23 -0.82 -3.31
CA ASP A 158 7.09 -0.13 -3.89
C ASP A 158 7.59 0.87 -4.93
N PRO A 159 7.09 0.83 -6.18
CA PRO A 159 7.51 1.76 -7.21
C PRO A 159 6.96 3.16 -6.94
N SER A 160 7.77 4.17 -7.25
CA SER A 160 7.34 5.56 -7.29
C SER A 160 6.27 5.79 -8.35
N LYS A 161 5.27 6.60 -8.03
CA LYS A 161 4.25 7.11 -8.94
C LYS A 161 4.46 8.61 -9.13
N LEU A 162 4.67 9.02 -10.37
CA LEU A 162 4.83 10.42 -10.76
C LEU A 162 3.71 10.74 -11.76
N ASN A 163 2.75 11.59 -11.37
CA ASN A 163 1.54 11.87 -12.14
C ASN A 163 1.53 13.28 -12.71
#